data_AF-A0A2N7QW20-F1
#
_entry.id   AF-A0A2N7QW20-F1
#
_cell.length_a   1.000
_cell.length_b   1.000
_cell.length_c   1.000
_cell.angle_alpha   90.00
_cell.angle_beta   90.00
_cell.angle_gamma   90.00
#
_symmetry.space_group_name_H-M   'P 1'
#
loop_
_entity.id
_entity.type
_entity.pdbx_description
1 polymer ?
#
loop_
_entity_poly.entity_id
_entity_poly.type
_entity_poly.pdbx_seq_one_letter_code
_entity_poly.pdbx_strand_id
1 'polypeptide(L)'
;MAGAFSSVLDYLKGEHNPRITISVEVKPDLEGLVSNSAPLIETHLTPKPTGNLVDVSPDGPDSVVKVNVAKLGDYLQQLKTDNDQLHAQVTTNAVANSDRAKLFAAIVPTPPSVKSSIDKVFASAQPSAAADTVCRERNQAQCGWAKLATGDVQAASASFTEAVSDSSLPHDQVASATSGLGYTKLTEGKTAEAASLIKQAAAAGDLGATKQLNAVQEPSKSK
;
A
#
# COMPACT_ATOMS: atom_id res chain seq x y z
N MET A 1 48.18 -54.61 -22.73
CA MET A 1 47.76 -54.45 -24.15
C MET A 1 46.65 -55.45 -24.44
N ALA A 2 45.59 -55.16 -25.17
CA ALA A 2 45.02 -53.87 -25.58
C ALA A 2 43.54 -54.14 -25.97
N GLY A 3 42.58 -53.86 -25.08
CA GLY A 3 41.17 -54.22 -25.32
C GLY A 3 40.15 -53.35 -24.57
N ALA A 4 40.42 -52.96 -23.33
CA ALA A 4 39.48 -52.18 -22.51
C ALA A 4 39.40 -50.67 -22.84
N PHE A 5 40.28 -50.14 -23.70
CA PHE A 5 40.31 -48.71 -24.05
C PHE A 5 39.63 -48.36 -25.39
N SER A 6 39.18 -49.35 -26.18
CA SER A 6 38.51 -49.07 -27.46
C SER A 6 37.07 -48.61 -27.26
N SER A 7 36.31 -49.31 -26.41
CA SER A 7 34.87 -49.06 -26.21
C SER A 7 34.55 -47.68 -25.62
N VAL A 8 35.45 -47.09 -24.83
CA VAL A 8 35.30 -45.73 -24.29
C VAL A 8 35.51 -44.66 -25.39
N LEU A 9 36.32 -44.95 -26.41
CA LEU A 9 36.62 -44.04 -27.51
C LEU A 9 35.57 -44.11 -28.63
N ASP A 10 34.88 -45.24 -28.78
CA ASP A 10 33.72 -45.37 -29.68
C ASP A 10 32.49 -44.62 -29.12
N TYR A 11 32.28 -44.64 -27.80
CA TYR A 11 31.22 -43.84 -27.13
C TYR A 11 31.37 -42.33 -27.36
N LEU A 12 32.59 -41.83 -27.55
CA LEU A 12 32.87 -40.40 -27.78
C LEU A 12 32.80 -39.98 -29.26
N LYS A 13 32.46 -40.90 -30.19
CA LYS A 13 32.46 -40.64 -31.64
C LYS A 13 31.16 -40.99 -32.36
N GLY A 14 30.22 -41.67 -31.70
CA GLY A 14 28.91 -41.99 -32.27
C GLY A 14 27.91 -40.84 -32.14
N GLU A 15 27.44 -40.33 -33.27
CA GLU A 15 26.35 -39.35 -33.35
C GLU A 15 25.09 -39.86 -32.64
N HIS A 16 24.56 -39.19 -31.62
CA HIS A 16 23.11 -39.11 -31.37
C HIS A 16 22.76 -37.86 -30.53
N ASN A 17 21.80 -37.07 -31.01
CA ASN A 17 21.14 -36.00 -30.25
C ASN A 17 19.80 -36.54 -29.73
N PRO A 18 19.71 -37.11 -28.51
CA PRO A 18 18.42 -37.34 -27.86
C PRO A 18 17.86 -36.00 -27.38
N ARG A 19 17.20 -35.26 -28.28
CA ARG A 19 16.33 -34.15 -27.88
C ARG A 19 15.13 -34.73 -27.14
N ILE A 20 15.18 -34.72 -25.80
CA ILE A 20 14.02 -35.01 -24.97
C ILE A 20 12.98 -33.91 -25.22
N THR A 21 11.88 -34.25 -25.88
CA THR A 21 10.74 -33.34 -26.05
C THR A 21 9.88 -33.41 -24.81
N ILE A 22 10.02 -32.42 -23.92
CA ILE A 22 9.15 -32.25 -22.76
C ILE A 22 7.88 -31.52 -23.21
N SER A 23 6.83 -32.27 -23.51
CA SER A 23 5.50 -31.71 -23.78
C SER A 23 4.75 -31.48 -22.48
N VAL A 24 4.66 -30.23 -22.03
CA VAL A 24 3.82 -29.85 -20.88
C VAL A 24 2.45 -29.40 -21.39
N GLU A 25 1.47 -30.29 -21.35
CA GLU A 25 0.08 -29.94 -21.68
C GLU A 25 -0.62 -29.39 -20.43
N VAL A 26 -0.61 -28.07 -20.25
CA VAL A 26 -1.46 -27.43 -19.24
C VAL A 26 -2.88 -27.38 -19.78
N LYS A 27 -3.78 -28.17 -19.20
CA LYS A 27 -5.23 -28.06 -19.42
C LYS A 27 -5.84 -27.19 -18.32
N PRO A 28 -6.03 -25.87 -18.52
CA PRO A 28 -6.75 -25.05 -17.57
C PRO A 28 -8.24 -25.40 -17.67
N ASP A 29 -8.78 -26.04 -16.63
CA ASP A 29 -10.23 -26.22 -16.48
C ASP A 29 -10.86 -24.85 -16.19
N LEU A 30 -11.32 -24.19 -17.25
CA LEU A 30 -11.97 -22.88 -17.21
C LEU A 30 -13.49 -22.98 -17.35
N GLU A 31 -14.04 -24.20 -17.50
CA GLU A 31 -15.49 -24.42 -17.60
C GLU A 31 -16.15 -24.47 -16.22
N GLY A 32 -16.17 -23.31 -15.57
CA GLY A 32 -16.94 -23.06 -14.37
C GLY A 32 -16.09 -22.59 -13.19
N LEU A 33 -16.45 -21.43 -12.64
CA LEU A 33 -15.88 -20.82 -11.43
C LEU A 33 -16.05 -21.65 -10.14
N VAL A 34 -16.48 -22.92 -10.23
CA VAL A 34 -16.79 -23.79 -9.09
C VAL A 34 -16.50 -25.27 -9.44
N SER A 35 -15.24 -25.63 -9.63
CA SER A 35 -14.81 -27.02 -9.62
C SER A 35 -13.51 -27.18 -8.84
N ASN A 36 -13.46 -28.13 -7.91
CA ASN A 36 -12.29 -28.43 -7.07
C ASN A 36 -11.20 -29.22 -7.83
N SER A 37 -11.19 -29.14 -9.15
CA SER A 37 -10.19 -29.73 -10.04
C SER A 37 -8.91 -28.89 -9.99
N ALA A 38 -7.99 -29.23 -9.08
CA ALA A 38 -6.67 -28.62 -9.06
C ALA A 38 -5.97 -28.83 -10.44
N PRO A 39 -5.29 -27.80 -11.00
CA PRO A 39 -4.68 -27.90 -12.33
C PRO A 39 -3.60 -28.99 -12.33
N LEU A 40 -3.91 -30.10 -12.99
CA LEU A 40 -3.08 -31.30 -12.93
C LEU A 40 -1.93 -31.20 -13.95
N ILE A 41 -0.70 -31.02 -13.46
CA ILE A 41 0.50 -31.13 -14.29
C ILE A 41 0.88 -32.62 -14.36
N GLU A 42 0.45 -33.28 -15.44
CA GLU A 42 0.93 -34.63 -15.78
C GLU A 42 2.10 -34.54 -16.74
N THR A 43 3.27 -35.03 -16.32
CA THR A 43 4.41 -35.23 -17.21
C THR A 43 4.51 -36.71 -17.54
N HIS A 44 4.09 -37.05 -18.76
CA HIS A 44 4.34 -38.37 -19.34
C HIS A 44 5.79 -38.41 -19.83
N LEU A 45 6.60 -39.22 -19.16
CA LEU A 45 7.94 -39.56 -19.60
C LEU A 45 7.85 -40.91 -20.30
N THR A 46 8.54 -41.03 -21.41
CA THR A 46 8.80 -42.30 -22.10
C THR A 46 10.32 -42.39 -22.09
N PRO A 47 10.94 -42.81 -20.97
CA PRO A 47 10.71 -44.17 -20.46
C PRO A 47 10.56 -44.21 -18.87
N LYS A 48 10.44 -45.37 -18.15
CA LYS A 48 9.89 -45.68 -16.76
C LYS A 48 10.90 -45.86 -15.63
N PRO A 49 10.47 -45.66 -14.35
CA PRO A 49 11.27 -46.02 -13.20
C PRO A 49 10.61 -47.16 -12.42
N THR A 50 11.39 -48.18 -12.09
CA THR A 50 10.97 -49.25 -11.18
C THR A 50 11.17 -48.88 -9.71
N GLY A 51 11.35 -47.59 -9.38
CA GLY A 51 11.50 -47.07 -8.02
C GLY A 51 11.38 -45.55 -7.91
N ASN A 52 11.67 -45.01 -6.71
CA ASN A 52 11.57 -43.57 -6.40
C ASN A 52 12.75 -42.72 -6.94
N LEU A 53 13.70 -43.35 -7.62
CA LEU A 53 14.78 -42.72 -8.37
C LEU A 53 14.39 -42.73 -9.85
N VAL A 54 14.27 -41.55 -10.46
CA VAL A 54 14.21 -41.42 -11.91
C VAL A 54 15.65 -41.48 -12.41
N ASP A 55 16.09 -42.68 -12.82
CA ASP A 55 17.35 -42.85 -13.52
C ASP A 55 17.20 -42.30 -14.93
N VAL A 56 17.97 -41.26 -15.28
CA VAL A 56 17.91 -40.60 -16.60
C VAL A 56 18.81 -41.38 -17.58
N SER A 57 18.48 -42.66 -17.73
CA SER A 57 19.10 -43.60 -18.66
C SER A 57 18.29 -43.67 -19.95
N PRO A 58 18.91 -43.83 -21.13
CA PRO A 58 18.19 -43.87 -22.41
C PRO A 58 17.25 -45.08 -22.60
N ASP A 59 17.28 -46.12 -21.74
CA ASP A 59 16.74 -47.45 -22.04
C ASP A 59 15.76 -48.07 -20.98
N GLY A 60 14.47 -47.71 -20.97
CA GLY A 60 13.39 -48.61 -20.42
C GLY A 60 12.15 -47.96 -19.75
N PRO A 61 10.92 -48.55 -19.80
CA PRO A 61 9.71 -48.04 -20.55
C PRO A 61 8.49 -47.44 -19.75
N ASP A 62 8.23 -46.13 -19.93
CA ASP A 62 7.26 -45.05 -19.49
C ASP A 62 7.07 -44.53 -18.01
N SER A 63 7.71 -43.42 -17.60
CA SER A 63 7.65 -42.81 -16.24
C SER A 63 6.58 -41.73 -16.10
N VAL A 64 6.10 -41.50 -14.88
CA VAL A 64 5.20 -40.37 -14.58
C VAL A 64 5.63 -39.69 -13.29
N VAL A 65 5.94 -38.40 -13.37
CA VAL A 65 6.13 -37.54 -12.20
C VAL A 65 4.84 -36.74 -12.02
N LYS A 66 4.22 -36.84 -10.84
CA LYS A 66 3.01 -36.08 -10.47
C LYS A 66 3.35 -35.00 -9.46
N VAL A 67 3.13 -33.73 -9.83
CA VAL A 67 3.28 -32.59 -8.91
C VAL A 67 1.92 -32.31 -8.26
N ASN A 68 1.81 -32.52 -6.94
CA ASN A 68 0.59 -32.20 -6.21
C ASN A 68 0.51 -30.69 -5.93
N VAL A 69 -0.28 -29.98 -6.74
CA VAL A 69 -0.54 -28.53 -6.59
C VAL A 69 -1.82 -28.20 -5.82
N ALA A 70 -2.48 -29.17 -5.15
CA ALA A 70 -3.69 -28.89 -4.36
C ALA A 70 -3.46 -27.79 -3.31
N LYS A 71 -2.29 -27.84 -2.63
CA LYS A 71 -1.85 -26.81 -1.67
C LYS A 71 -1.63 -25.41 -2.28
N LEU A 72 -1.46 -25.31 -3.61
CA LEU A 72 -1.37 -24.02 -4.30
C LEU A 72 -2.75 -23.36 -4.40
N GLY A 73 -3.81 -24.15 -4.60
CA GLY A 73 -5.19 -23.66 -4.56
C GLY A 73 -5.55 -23.09 -3.19
N ASP A 74 -5.27 -23.86 -2.13
CA ASP A 74 -5.46 -23.42 -0.73
C ASP A 74 -4.69 -22.11 -0.44
N TYR A 75 -3.43 -22.03 -0.88
CA TYR A 75 -2.57 -20.86 -0.68
C TYR A 75 -3.05 -19.62 -1.45
N LEU A 76 -3.51 -19.78 -2.70
CA LEU A 76 -4.08 -18.68 -3.49
C LEU A 76 -5.41 -18.18 -2.88
N GLN A 77 -6.24 -19.09 -2.37
CA GLN A 77 -7.48 -18.74 -1.68
C GLN A 77 -7.22 -18.02 -0.35
N GLN A 78 -6.18 -18.42 0.39
CA GLN A 78 -5.73 -17.72 1.60
C GLN A 78 -5.24 -16.31 1.25
N LEU A 79 -4.33 -16.17 0.27
CA LEU A 79 -3.83 -14.87 -0.19
C LEU A 79 -4.95 -13.93 -0.64
N LYS A 80 -5.98 -14.46 -1.33
CA LYS A 80 -7.16 -13.67 -1.70
C LYS A 80 -7.91 -13.18 -0.46
N THR A 81 -8.13 -14.07 0.51
CA THR A 81 -8.84 -13.76 1.76
C THR A 81 -8.09 -12.71 2.59
N ASP A 82 -6.77 -12.85 2.71
CA ASP A 82 -5.91 -11.90 3.44
C ASP A 82 -5.92 -10.52 2.75
N ASN A 83 -5.91 -10.49 1.41
CA ASN A 83 -5.97 -9.24 0.65
C ASN A 83 -7.35 -8.56 0.76
N ASP A 84 -8.44 -9.32 0.69
CA ASP A 84 -9.80 -8.80 0.91
C ASP A 84 -9.94 -8.18 2.32
N GLN A 85 -9.39 -8.86 3.34
CA GLN A 85 -9.36 -8.35 4.73
C GLN A 85 -8.52 -7.09 4.87
N LEU A 86 -7.33 -7.05 4.27
CA LEU A 86 -6.45 -5.88 4.28
C LEU A 86 -7.12 -4.68 3.60
N HIS A 87 -7.78 -4.89 2.46
CA HIS A 87 -8.56 -3.84 1.78
C HIS A 87 -9.69 -3.29 2.68
N ALA A 88 -10.43 -4.15 3.37
CA ALA A 88 -11.46 -3.73 4.31
C ALA A 88 -10.88 -2.91 5.49
N GLN A 89 -9.75 -3.33 6.04
CA GLN A 89 -9.06 -2.62 7.12
C GLN A 89 -8.52 -1.26 6.67
N VAL A 90 -7.92 -1.17 5.48
CA VAL A 90 -7.45 0.09 4.88
C VAL A 90 -8.62 1.04 4.65
N THR A 91 -9.76 0.54 4.17
CA THR A 91 -10.97 1.35 3.96
C THR A 91 -11.51 1.91 5.28
N THR A 92 -11.58 1.08 6.34
CA THR A 92 -12.02 1.49 7.67
C THR A 92 -11.09 2.58 8.25
N ASN A 93 -9.78 2.39 8.12
CA ASN A 93 -8.78 3.37 8.55
C ASN A 93 -8.91 4.69 7.75
N ALA A 94 -9.16 4.63 6.44
CA ALA A 94 -9.34 5.83 5.62
C ALA A 94 -10.56 6.66 6.06
N VAL A 95 -11.69 6.02 6.40
CA VAL A 95 -12.87 6.70 6.96
C VAL A 95 -12.53 7.35 8.32
N ALA A 96 -11.93 6.59 9.24
CA ALA A 96 -11.52 7.11 10.55
C ALA A 96 -10.48 8.24 10.47
N ASN A 97 -9.64 8.27 9.43
CA ASN A 97 -8.71 9.37 9.17
C ASN A 97 -9.46 10.60 8.64
N SER A 98 -10.40 10.40 7.72
CA SER A 98 -11.24 11.46 7.15
C SER A 98 -12.07 12.19 8.21
N ASP A 99 -12.70 11.44 9.13
CA ASP A 99 -13.53 12.04 10.17
C ASP A 99 -12.69 12.76 11.25
N ARG A 100 -11.51 12.24 11.58
CA ARG A 100 -10.54 12.96 12.44
C ARG A 100 -10.04 14.25 11.79
N ALA A 101 -9.79 14.26 10.47
CA ALA A 101 -9.41 15.47 9.74
C ALA A 101 -10.50 16.55 9.80
N LYS A 102 -11.76 16.18 9.52
CA LYS A 102 -12.92 17.08 9.65
C LYS A 102 -13.03 17.65 11.07
N LEU A 103 -12.88 16.79 12.09
CA LEU A 103 -12.91 17.21 13.49
C LEU A 103 -11.81 18.21 13.81
N PHE A 104 -10.55 17.96 13.40
CA PHE A 104 -9.46 18.92 13.60
C PHE A 104 -9.72 20.25 12.88
N ALA A 105 -10.19 20.24 11.64
CA ALA A 105 -10.56 21.46 10.93
C ALA A 105 -11.68 22.26 11.64
N ALA A 106 -12.61 21.58 12.34
CA ALA A 106 -13.68 22.23 13.08
C ALA A 106 -13.26 22.83 14.43
N ILE A 107 -12.39 22.15 15.19
CA ILE A 107 -12.07 22.53 16.59
C ILE A 107 -10.80 23.36 16.74
N VAL A 108 -9.89 23.32 15.77
CA VAL A 108 -8.58 23.96 15.91
C VAL A 108 -8.69 25.48 15.69
N PRO A 109 -8.21 26.31 16.64
CA PRO A 109 -8.12 27.76 16.42
C PRO A 109 -7.16 28.07 15.26
N THR A 110 -7.66 28.76 14.25
CA THR A 110 -6.90 29.18 13.06
C THR A 110 -6.99 30.70 12.88
N PRO A 111 -6.06 31.35 12.13
CA PRO A 111 -6.15 32.77 11.79
C PRO A 111 -7.47 33.09 11.06
N PRO A 112 -8.05 34.31 11.20
CA PRO A 112 -9.33 34.66 10.56
C PRO A 112 -9.36 34.46 9.03
N SER A 113 -8.22 34.68 8.37
CA SER A 113 -8.00 34.41 6.94
C SER A 113 -8.28 32.95 6.59
N VAL A 114 -7.74 32.02 7.37
CA VAL A 114 -7.93 30.56 7.24
C VAL A 114 -9.34 30.14 7.66
N LYS A 115 -9.82 30.62 8.81
CA LYS A 115 -11.12 30.25 9.38
C LYS A 115 -12.28 30.51 8.39
N SER A 116 -12.23 31.61 7.65
CA SER A 116 -13.23 31.92 6.61
C SER A 116 -13.31 30.87 5.48
N SER A 117 -12.18 30.20 5.17
CA SER A 117 -12.14 29.14 4.16
C SER A 117 -12.71 27.82 4.68
N ILE A 118 -12.44 27.50 5.95
CA ILE A 118 -13.01 26.35 6.66
C ILE A 118 -14.54 26.50 6.75
N ASP A 119 -15.02 27.68 7.14
CA ASP A 119 -16.46 27.96 7.27
C ASP A 119 -17.20 27.91 5.91
N LYS A 120 -16.55 28.36 4.82
CA LYS A 120 -17.08 28.21 3.45
C LYS A 120 -17.25 26.74 3.05
N VAL A 121 -16.42 25.83 3.56
CA VAL A 121 -16.55 24.37 3.33
C VAL A 121 -17.66 23.76 4.18
N PHE A 122 -17.67 24.01 5.49
CA PHE A 122 -18.68 23.42 6.40
C PHE A 122 -20.10 23.95 6.17
N ALA A 123 -20.28 25.19 5.72
CA ALA A 123 -21.59 25.74 5.38
C ALA A 123 -22.11 25.29 4.00
N SER A 124 -21.29 24.59 3.20
CA SER A 124 -21.66 24.17 1.84
C SER A 124 -22.43 22.86 1.82
N ALA A 125 -23.52 22.82 1.04
CA ALA A 125 -24.18 21.56 0.68
C ALA A 125 -23.31 20.66 -0.24
N GLN A 126 -22.22 21.21 -0.80
CA GLN A 126 -21.21 20.48 -1.57
C GLN A 126 -19.80 20.85 -1.05
N PRO A 127 -19.33 20.23 0.06
CA PRO A 127 -18.05 20.58 0.70
C PRO A 127 -16.85 20.47 -0.24
N SER A 128 -16.77 19.41 -1.06
CA SER A 128 -15.66 19.21 -2.01
C SER A 128 -15.57 20.33 -3.05
N ALA A 129 -16.69 20.71 -3.68
CA ALA A 129 -16.73 21.79 -4.65
C ALA A 129 -16.43 23.17 -4.02
N ALA A 130 -16.82 23.37 -2.76
CA ALA A 130 -16.43 24.56 -1.99
C ALA A 130 -14.92 24.58 -1.72
N ALA A 131 -14.31 23.45 -1.37
CA ALA A 131 -12.86 23.34 -1.18
C ALA A 131 -12.09 23.55 -2.49
N ASP A 132 -12.53 22.99 -3.61
CA ASP A 132 -11.92 23.23 -4.93
C ASP A 132 -12.06 24.69 -5.38
N THR A 133 -13.08 25.38 -4.88
CA THR A 133 -13.25 26.82 -5.10
C THR A 133 -12.29 27.64 -4.23
N VAL A 134 -12.12 27.27 -2.95
CA VAL A 134 -11.06 27.85 -2.09
C VAL A 134 -9.68 27.66 -2.74
N CYS A 135 -9.33 26.45 -3.15
CA CYS A 135 -8.02 26.14 -3.73
C CYS A 135 -7.70 26.88 -5.05
N ARG A 136 -8.72 27.40 -5.76
CA ARG A 136 -8.52 28.24 -6.95
C ARG A 136 -8.48 29.74 -6.65
N GLU A 137 -9.16 30.17 -5.59
CA GLU A 137 -9.30 31.59 -5.20
C GLU A 137 -8.27 32.05 -4.15
N ARG A 138 -7.63 31.10 -3.47
CA ARG A 138 -6.85 31.30 -2.24
C ARG A 138 -5.51 30.58 -2.30
N ASN A 139 -4.64 30.88 -1.34
CA ASN A 139 -3.32 30.25 -1.25
C ASN A 139 -3.36 28.84 -0.66
N GLN A 140 -2.20 28.19 -0.65
CA GLN A 140 -2.04 26.80 -0.25
C GLN A 140 -2.33 26.53 1.23
N ALA A 141 -2.11 27.51 2.13
CA ALA A 141 -2.50 27.35 3.53
C ALA A 141 -4.03 27.24 3.66
N GLN A 142 -4.76 28.12 2.97
CA GLN A 142 -6.22 28.12 2.93
C GLN A 142 -6.78 26.89 2.20
N CYS A 143 -6.14 26.45 1.10
CA CYS A 143 -6.48 25.22 0.38
C CYS A 143 -6.31 23.97 1.25
N GLY A 144 -5.18 23.85 1.96
CA GLY A 144 -4.90 22.72 2.85
C GLY A 144 -5.94 22.58 3.95
N TRP A 145 -6.32 23.68 4.61
CA TRP A 145 -7.39 23.69 5.61
C TRP A 145 -8.78 23.38 5.03
N ALA A 146 -9.08 23.83 3.80
CA ALA A 146 -10.32 23.47 3.11
C ALA A 146 -10.38 21.98 2.76
N LYS A 147 -9.28 21.38 2.27
CA LYS A 147 -9.19 19.93 2.04
C LYS A 147 -9.28 19.13 3.33
N LEU A 148 -8.66 19.60 4.42
CA LEU A 148 -8.79 19.00 5.75
C LEU A 148 -10.25 19.03 6.25
N ALA A 149 -10.98 20.13 6.02
CA ALA A 149 -12.40 20.26 6.34
C ALA A 149 -13.32 19.35 5.51
N THR A 150 -12.89 18.91 4.32
CA THR A 150 -13.57 17.82 3.57
C THR A 150 -13.18 16.42 4.04
N GLY A 151 -12.13 16.30 4.86
CA GLY A 151 -11.55 15.04 5.28
C GLY A 151 -10.60 14.40 4.26
N ASP A 152 -10.09 15.16 3.30
CA ASP A 152 -9.08 14.73 2.32
C ASP A 152 -7.68 14.99 2.90
N VAL A 153 -7.20 14.02 3.68
CA VAL A 153 -5.92 14.08 4.40
C VAL A 153 -4.73 14.24 3.45
N GLN A 154 -4.76 13.58 2.29
CA GLN A 154 -3.61 13.56 1.37
C GLN A 154 -3.51 14.89 0.60
N ALA A 155 -4.62 15.40 0.06
CA ALA A 155 -4.60 16.72 -0.58
C ALA A 155 -4.30 17.84 0.44
N ALA A 156 -4.83 17.74 1.67
CA ALA A 156 -4.49 18.67 2.75
C ALA A 156 -2.98 18.66 3.05
N SER A 157 -2.38 17.48 3.20
CA SER A 157 -0.94 17.34 3.47
C SER A 157 -0.07 17.89 2.34
N ALA A 158 -0.48 17.75 1.07
CA ALA A 158 0.22 18.30 -0.07
C ALA A 158 0.20 19.84 -0.03
N SER A 159 -0.98 20.46 0.06
CA SER A 159 -1.13 21.92 0.13
C SER A 159 -0.45 22.53 1.36
N PHE A 160 -0.49 21.89 2.53
CA PHE A 160 0.26 22.37 3.68
C PHE A 160 1.79 22.30 3.47
N THR A 161 2.30 21.27 2.80
CA THR A 161 3.74 21.15 2.51
C THR A 161 4.22 22.27 1.57
N GLU A 162 3.41 22.60 0.55
CA GLU A 162 3.66 23.72 -0.35
C GLU A 162 3.61 25.05 0.41
N ALA A 163 2.58 25.28 1.23
CA ALA A 163 2.41 26.50 2.02
C ALA A 163 3.54 26.74 3.03
N VAL A 164 4.06 25.69 3.68
CA VAL A 164 5.19 25.80 4.61
C VAL A 164 6.50 26.16 3.90
N SER A 165 6.60 25.87 2.60
CA SER A 165 7.76 26.16 1.76
C SER A 165 7.67 27.52 1.03
N ASP A 166 6.48 28.16 1.03
CA ASP A 166 6.22 29.41 0.32
C ASP A 166 6.56 30.63 1.19
N SER A 167 7.74 31.21 0.93
CA SER A 167 8.26 32.41 1.60
C SER A 167 7.48 33.70 1.28
N SER A 168 6.53 33.67 0.34
CA SER A 168 5.66 34.82 0.05
C SER A 168 4.42 34.88 0.96
N LEU A 169 4.11 33.80 1.69
CA LEU A 169 2.94 33.76 2.55
C LEU A 169 3.13 34.55 3.86
N PRO A 170 2.06 35.17 4.38
CA PRO A 170 2.06 35.74 5.73
C PRO A 170 2.47 34.71 6.80
N HIS A 171 3.29 35.16 7.75
CA HIS A 171 3.89 34.29 8.78
C HIS A 171 2.84 33.52 9.62
N ASP A 172 1.69 34.14 9.91
CA ASP A 172 0.56 33.51 10.61
C ASP A 172 -0.05 32.35 9.80
N GLN A 173 -0.03 32.44 8.47
CA GLN A 173 -0.53 31.41 7.56
C GLN A 173 0.48 30.28 7.38
N VAL A 174 1.79 30.59 7.35
CA VAL A 174 2.86 29.56 7.39
C VAL A 174 2.83 28.78 8.70
N ALA A 175 2.70 29.48 9.84
CA ALA A 175 2.56 28.85 11.15
C ALA A 175 1.28 27.98 11.24
N SER A 176 0.15 28.49 10.73
CA SER A 176 -1.10 27.74 10.67
C SER A 176 -1.04 26.54 9.72
N ALA A 177 -0.34 26.63 8.59
CA ALA A 177 -0.10 25.50 7.68
C ALA A 177 0.83 24.44 8.31
N THR A 178 1.86 24.87 9.05
CA THR A 178 2.73 23.97 9.84
C THR A 178 1.90 23.21 10.88
N SER A 179 0.98 23.91 11.55
CA SER A 179 0.02 23.32 12.50
C SER A 179 -0.90 22.31 11.79
N GLY A 180 -1.45 22.68 10.63
CA GLY A 180 -2.29 21.84 9.77
C GLY A 180 -1.60 20.55 9.33
N LEU A 181 -0.32 20.63 8.93
CA LEU A 181 0.52 19.47 8.63
C LEU A 181 0.74 18.58 9.88
N GLY A 182 0.88 19.18 11.06
CA GLY A 182 0.87 18.44 12.33
C GLY A 182 -0.41 17.63 12.53
N TYR A 183 -1.58 18.21 12.24
CA TYR A 183 -2.87 17.51 12.33
C TYR A 183 -3.04 16.42 11.25
N THR A 184 -2.57 16.61 10.01
CA THR A 184 -2.57 15.49 9.03
C THR A 184 -1.73 14.33 9.54
N LYS A 185 -0.54 14.58 10.09
CA LYS A 185 0.30 13.53 10.72
C LYS A 185 -0.39 12.84 11.91
N LEU A 186 -1.20 13.55 12.71
CA LEU A 186 -2.03 12.90 13.74
C LEU A 186 -3.09 11.97 13.13
N THR A 187 -3.74 12.36 12.03
CA THR A 187 -4.70 11.46 11.35
C THR A 187 -4.01 10.23 10.75
N GLU A 188 -2.76 10.37 10.27
CA GLU A 188 -1.92 9.26 9.78
C GLU A 188 -1.32 8.40 10.91
N GLY A 189 -1.56 8.72 12.20
CA GLY A 189 -0.97 8.02 13.35
C GLY A 189 0.51 8.34 13.62
N LYS A 190 1.11 9.27 12.89
CA LYS A 190 2.52 9.69 12.98
C LYS A 190 2.72 10.70 14.10
N THR A 191 2.49 10.26 15.34
CA THR A 191 2.43 11.12 16.54
C THR A 191 3.72 11.88 16.82
N ALA A 192 4.89 11.29 16.57
CA ALA A 192 6.19 11.95 16.79
C ALA A 192 6.45 13.10 15.78
N GLU A 193 6.18 12.87 14.49
CA GLU A 193 6.25 13.89 13.44
C GLU A 193 5.27 15.04 13.73
N ALA A 194 4.01 14.68 14.06
CA ALA A 194 2.99 15.64 14.45
C ALA A 194 3.42 16.51 15.64
N ALA A 195 3.93 15.90 16.72
CA ALA A 195 4.38 16.63 17.90
C ALA A 195 5.55 17.58 17.60
N SER A 196 6.41 17.25 16.63
CA SER A 196 7.45 18.16 16.14
C SER A 196 6.85 19.36 15.40
N LEU A 197 5.93 19.12 14.46
CA LEU A 197 5.27 20.16 13.66
C LEU A 197 4.42 21.10 14.51
N ILE A 198 3.64 20.58 15.46
CA ILE A 198 2.86 21.42 16.40
C ILE A 198 3.79 22.28 17.27
N LYS A 199 4.94 21.77 17.72
CA LYS A 199 5.94 22.58 18.44
C LYS A 199 6.53 23.69 17.58
N GLN A 200 6.83 23.41 16.31
CA GLN A 200 7.33 24.41 15.35
C GLN A 200 6.27 25.50 15.09
N ALA A 201 5.02 25.10 14.86
CA ALA A 201 3.91 26.03 14.67
C ALA A 201 3.67 26.94 15.89
N ALA A 202 3.70 26.40 17.11
CA ALA A 202 3.58 27.18 18.33
C ALA A 202 4.76 28.15 18.54
N ALA A 203 5.99 27.71 18.23
CA ALA A 203 7.16 28.60 18.25
C ALA A 203 7.08 29.72 17.21
N ALA A 204 6.41 29.46 16.07
CA ALA A 204 6.06 30.46 15.06
C ALA A 204 4.78 31.28 15.40
N GLY A 205 4.24 31.15 16.62
CA GLY A 205 3.12 31.97 17.11
C GLY A 205 1.72 31.48 16.71
N ASP A 206 1.55 30.25 16.20
CA ASP A 206 0.22 29.69 15.95
C ASP A 206 -0.54 29.49 17.27
N LEU A 207 -1.69 30.16 17.38
CA LEU A 207 -2.52 30.16 18.59
C LEU A 207 -3.19 28.79 18.84
N GLY A 208 -3.48 28.03 17.78
CA GLY A 208 -4.06 26.69 17.89
C GLY A 208 -3.07 25.70 18.47
N ALA A 209 -1.87 25.64 17.88
CA ALA A 209 -0.76 24.82 18.35
C ALA A 209 -0.32 25.18 19.78
N THR A 210 -0.24 26.48 20.11
CA THR A 210 0.09 26.94 21.46
C THR A 210 -0.93 26.44 22.49
N LYS A 211 -2.23 26.57 22.19
CA LYS A 211 -3.31 26.04 23.05
C LYS A 211 -3.27 24.51 23.17
N GLN A 212 -2.97 23.80 22.08
CA GLN A 212 -2.85 22.35 22.09
C GLN A 212 -1.68 21.88 22.96
N LEU A 213 -0.51 22.52 22.86
CA LEU A 213 0.63 22.21 23.72
C LEU A 213 0.34 22.51 25.19
N ASN A 214 -0.28 23.66 25.48
CA ASN A 214 -0.66 24.00 26.86
C ASN A 214 -1.65 22.97 27.44
N ALA A 215 -2.65 22.52 26.67
CA ALA A 215 -3.61 21.51 27.11
C ALA A 215 -2.98 20.12 27.36
N VAL A 216 -1.82 19.83 26.79
CA VAL A 216 -1.05 18.58 27.02
C VAL A 216 0.05 18.76 28.07
N GLN A 217 0.52 20.00 28.30
CA GLN A 217 1.56 20.34 29.28
C GLN A 217 1.01 20.75 30.64
N GLU A 218 -0.24 21.22 30.74
CA GLU A 218 -0.93 21.35 32.01
C GLU A 218 -1.02 19.95 32.64
N PRO A 219 -0.34 19.70 33.77
CA PRO A 219 -0.51 18.43 34.46
C PRO A 219 -1.97 18.32 34.89
N SER A 220 -2.40 17.09 35.16
CA SER A 220 -3.65 16.80 35.84
C SER A 220 -3.69 17.43 37.23
N LYS A 221 -3.97 18.74 37.30
CA LYS A 221 -4.35 19.49 38.49
C LYS A 221 -5.79 19.13 38.84
N SER A 222 -6.01 17.86 39.11
CA SER A 222 -7.16 17.44 39.91
C SER A 222 -7.09 18.22 41.22
N LYS A 223 -8.14 18.97 41.49
CA LYS A 223 -8.56 19.18 42.88
C LYS A 223 -9.19 17.90 43.42
#